data_AF-A0A957U7X8-F1
#
_entry.id   AF-A0A957U7X8-F1
#
_cell.length_a   1.000
_cell.length_b   1.000
_cell.length_c   1.000
_cell.angle_alpha   90.00
_cell.angle_beta   90.00
_cell.angle_gamma   90.00
#
_symmetry.space_group_name_H-M   'P 1'
#
loop_
_entity.id
_entity.type
_entity.pdbx_description
1 polymer ?
#
loop_
_entity_poly.entity_id
_entity_poly.type
_entity_poly.pdbx_seq_one_letter_code
_entity_poly.pdbx_strand_id
1 'polypeptide(L)'
;MSTFENYGRACLADFCEDWVVYRNLEPLDRRIPGIKNAFYAMELRSELIPRKQERDYAKAAVWFTNEIQRVRGQRVPVGELLFLGDTLFNDGQAYANMIDVSGWKGACFIGAERPEQETSTRIEEGNVTIANRWGMLADWIVALKEQGFKLDAGTMVIIDIDKTALGAKGRNDKVIDRARLAGIYRTMDAVLGSDFDQAVFEEHYNELNRARYHQLTADNQDYLAYICMVLNTRIMSLEELVSEVDSASMEDFEQFIRWVDSRLMINPSASIALREVHEAVIASVRNGDPTPFKRFRRQEFISTMEHMGNMPDSATVTELLENEITITEEVYQLAMWLKERGCAILCLSDKPDEASRPHARVSPDLVPLHRAVTHRVGTDIRPVLASI
;
A
#
# COMPACT_ATOMS: atom_id res chain seq x y z
N MET A 1 -5.13 -8.54 -29.01
CA MET A 1 -5.57 -8.10 -27.67
C MET A 1 -5.51 -9.33 -26.79
N SER A 2 -4.67 -9.39 -25.76
CA SER A 2 -4.76 -10.52 -24.83
C SER A 2 -6.08 -10.40 -24.09
N THR A 3 -6.87 -11.47 -24.11
CA THR A 3 -8.10 -11.54 -23.34
C THR A 3 -7.70 -11.92 -21.92
N PHE A 4 -8.17 -11.17 -20.92
CA PHE A 4 -7.97 -11.54 -19.53
C PHE A 4 -8.76 -12.80 -19.20
N GLU A 5 -8.19 -13.65 -18.35
CA GLU A 5 -8.79 -14.91 -17.91
C GLU A 5 -8.81 -14.98 -16.37
N ASN A 6 -9.71 -15.82 -15.84
CA ASN A 6 -9.75 -16.18 -14.42
C ASN A 6 -8.93 -17.47 -14.21
N TYR A 7 -7.90 -17.42 -13.37
CA TYR A 7 -6.99 -18.54 -13.10
C TYR A 7 -7.33 -19.26 -11.78
N GLY A 8 -8.55 -19.09 -11.29
CA GLY A 8 -8.99 -19.61 -10.00
C GLY A 8 -8.49 -18.73 -8.85
N ARG A 9 -8.52 -19.29 -7.63
CA ARG A 9 -8.21 -18.55 -6.40
C ARG A 9 -6.80 -18.85 -5.89
N ALA A 10 -6.22 -17.88 -5.20
CA ALA A 10 -4.92 -17.98 -4.53
C ALA A 10 -4.81 -16.95 -3.40
N CYS A 11 -3.66 -16.89 -2.74
CA CYS A 11 -3.30 -15.83 -1.81
C CYS A 11 -1.85 -15.38 -2.04
N LEU A 12 -1.46 -14.21 -1.52
CA LEU A 12 -0.07 -13.73 -1.68
C LEU A 12 0.93 -14.65 -0.95
N ALA A 13 0.50 -15.24 0.16
CA ALA A 13 1.32 -16.16 0.95
C ALA A 13 1.78 -17.39 0.16
N ASP A 14 1.15 -17.73 -0.97
CA ASP A 14 1.59 -18.81 -1.86
C ASP A 14 3.03 -18.55 -2.35
N PHE A 15 3.38 -17.29 -2.64
CA PHE A 15 4.72 -16.92 -3.09
C PHE A 15 5.57 -16.22 -2.03
N CYS A 16 4.99 -15.39 -1.14
CA CYS A 16 5.76 -14.64 -0.14
C CYS A 16 5.76 -15.26 1.28
N GLU A 17 4.97 -16.31 1.54
CA GLU A 17 4.81 -16.87 2.89
C GLU A 17 4.44 -15.79 3.92
N ASP A 18 5.29 -15.51 4.91
CA ASP A 18 5.14 -14.38 5.85
C ASP A 18 6.26 -13.32 5.68
N TRP A 19 6.97 -13.33 4.54
CA TRP A 19 7.89 -12.27 4.13
C TRP A 19 7.11 -11.05 3.66
N VAL A 20 6.44 -10.40 4.61
CA VAL A 20 5.56 -9.26 4.39
C VAL A 20 5.90 -8.19 5.40
N VAL A 21 6.07 -6.95 4.93
CA VAL A 21 6.29 -5.78 5.77
C VAL A 21 5.35 -4.66 5.31
N TYR A 22 4.54 -4.18 6.23
CA TYR A 22 3.61 -3.07 6.03
C TYR A 22 4.23 -1.73 6.46
N ARG A 23 3.45 -0.65 6.43
CA ARG A 23 3.88 0.72 6.72
C ARG A 23 4.71 0.86 7.99
N ASN A 24 4.39 0.09 9.02
CA ASN A 24 5.01 0.19 10.35
C ASN A 24 6.43 -0.37 10.42
N LEU A 25 6.92 -1.01 9.34
CA LEU A 25 8.23 -1.67 9.29
C LEU A 25 8.40 -2.74 10.38
N GLU A 26 7.32 -3.47 10.63
CA GLU A 26 7.26 -4.62 11.54
C GLU A 26 6.97 -5.89 10.71
N PRO A 27 7.99 -6.71 10.38
CA PRO A 27 7.81 -7.93 9.61
C PRO A 27 6.81 -8.89 10.26
N LEU A 28 5.99 -9.55 9.43
CA LEU A 28 5.04 -10.55 9.93
C LEU A 28 5.73 -11.82 10.41
N ASP A 29 6.81 -12.23 9.75
CA ASP A 29 7.67 -13.31 10.24
C ASP A 29 8.48 -12.85 11.45
N ARG A 30 8.12 -13.36 12.63
CA ARG A 30 8.71 -12.98 13.92
C ARG A 30 10.19 -13.36 14.09
N ARG A 31 10.77 -14.10 13.16
CA ARG A 31 12.22 -14.38 13.17
C ARG A 31 13.04 -13.15 12.79
N ILE A 32 12.40 -12.13 12.19
CA ILE A 32 13.03 -10.86 11.82
C ILE A 32 12.44 -9.75 12.69
N PRO A 33 13.24 -9.05 13.50
CA PRO A 33 12.75 -7.92 14.28
C PRO A 33 12.43 -6.71 13.39
N GLY A 34 11.38 -5.97 13.74
CA GLY A 34 11.04 -4.71 13.09
C GLY A 34 11.81 -3.51 13.63
N ILE A 35 11.47 -2.34 13.09
CA ILE A 35 12.18 -1.08 13.36
C ILE A 35 12.29 -0.78 14.86
N LYS A 36 11.24 -1.04 15.65
CA LYS A 36 11.24 -0.78 17.10
C LYS A 36 12.36 -1.50 17.85
N ASN A 37 12.78 -2.65 17.36
CA ASN A 37 13.79 -3.48 18.02
C ASN A 37 15.15 -3.48 17.29
N ALA A 38 15.20 -2.98 16.06
CA ALA A 38 16.37 -3.13 15.19
C ALA A 38 16.81 -1.84 14.45
N PHE A 39 16.25 -0.67 14.75
CA PHE A 39 16.59 0.57 14.05
C PHE A 39 18.10 0.89 14.05
N TYR A 40 18.82 0.61 15.14
CA TYR A 40 20.29 0.76 15.18
C TYR A 40 21.00 -0.19 14.21
N ALA A 41 20.55 -1.45 14.11
CA ALA A 41 21.12 -2.43 13.17
C ALA A 41 20.81 -2.09 11.70
N MET A 42 19.72 -1.34 11.47
CA MET A 42 19.33 -0.76 10.19
C MET A 42 20.05 0.57 9.89
N GLU A 43 20.96 1.03 10.76
CA GLU A 43 21.66 2.33 10.63
C GLU A 43 20.73 3.55 10.58
N LEU A 44 19.62 3.48 11.32
CA LEU A 44 18.65 4.57 11.47
C LEU A 44 18.96 5.40 12.72
N ARG A 45 18.50 6.65 12.72
CA ARG A 45 18.71 7.59 13.84
C ARG A 45 17.70 7.42 14.97
N SER A 46 16.51 6.91 14.66
CA SER A 46 15.43 6.69 15.60
C SER A 46 14.52 5.56 15.13
N GLU A 47 13.59 5.16 15.99
CA GLU A 47 12.51 4.23 15.68
C GLU A 47 11.31 4.87 14.97
N LEU A 48 11.43 6.13 14.54
CA LEU A 48 10.38 6.79 13.75
C LEU A 48 10.25 6.12 12.38
N ILE A 49 9.02 5.95 11.93
CA ILE A 49 8.71 5.24 10.69
C ILE A 49 8.98 6.17 9.49
N PRO A 50 10.00 5.91 8.65
CA PRO A 50 10.31 6.73 7.49
C PRO A 50 9.26 6.59 6.38
N ARG A 51 9.15 7.59 5.50
CA ARG A 51 8.34 7.48 4.27
C ARG A 51 9.02 6.56 3.24
N LYS A 52 8.24 5.88 2.41
CA LYS A 52 8.74 4.93 1.39
C LYS A 52 9.79 5.53 0.44
N GLN A 53 9.68 6.82 0.16
CA GLN A 53 10.60 7.59 -0.68
C GLN A 53 11.87 8.04 0.04
N GLU A 54 11.96 7.90 1.36
CA GLU A 54 13.12 8.32 2.14
C GLU A 54 14.20 7.25 2.11
N ARG A 55 15.46 7.69 2.20
CA ARG A 55 16.62 6.80 2.27
C ARG A 55 16.56 5.85 3.46
N ASP A 56 16.04 6.32 4.60
CA ASP A 56 15.95 5.52 5.83
C ASP A 56 14.96 4.34 5.67
N TYR A 57 13.91 4.49 4.87
CA TYR A 57 13.05 3.36 4.48
C TYR A 57 13.83 2.32 3.67
N ALA A 58 14.63 2.78 2.70
CA ALA A 58 15.45 1.88 1.89
C ALA A 58 16.49 1.11 2.71
N LYS A 59 17.09 1.74 3.73
CA LYS A 59 17.97 1.05 4.68
C LYS A 59 17.26 -0.07 5.43
N ALA A 60 16.07 0.21 5.96
CA ALA A 60 15.26 -0.81 6.62
C ALA A 60 14.90 -1.95 5.66
N ALA A 61 14.46 -1.63 4.44
CA ALA A 61 14.14 -2.62 3.40
C ALA A 61 15.35 -3.49 3.02
N VAL A 62 16.53 -2.89 2.77
CA VAL A 62 17.79 -3.62 2.50
C VAL A 62 18.23 -4.46 3.70
N TRP A 63 18.00 -4.00 4.93
CA TRP A 63 18.28 -4.78 6.11
C TRP A 63 17.36 -6.01 6.21
N PHE A 64 16.05 -5.83 5.98
CA PHE A 64 15.09 -6.94 5.95
C PHE A 64 15.46 -7.99 4.90
N THR A 65 15.85 -7.57 3.70
CA THR A 65 16.19 -8.51 2.62
C THR A 65 17.40 -9.37 2.98
N ASN A 66 18.42 -8.80 3.62
CA ASN A 66 19.57 -9.54 4.14
C ASN A 66 19.18 -10.50 5.27
N GLU A 67 18.31 -10.06 6.20
CA GLU A 67 17.83 -10.93 7.28
C GLU A 67 16.97 -12.08 6.77
N ILE A 68 16.12 -11.86 5.76
CA ILE A 68 15.37 -12.91 5.07
C ILE A 68 16.33 -13.94 4.50
N GLN A 69 17.37 -13.50 3.78
CA GLN A 69 18.37 -14.39 3.21
C GLN A 69 19.08 -15.23 4.28
N ARG A 70 19.44 -14.61 5.40
CA ARG A 70 20.04 -15.29 6.56
C ARG A 70 19.09 -16.30 7.18
N VAL A 71 17.84 -15.94 7.43
CA VAL A 71 16.83 -16.82 8.05
C VAL A 71 16.47 -18.00 7.14
N ARG A 72 16.49 -17.81 5.82
CA ARG A 72 16.36 -18.90 4.82
C ARG A 72 17.55 -19.86 4.81
N GLY A 73 18.63 -19.57 5.53
CA GLY A 73 19.85 -20.37 5.56
C GLY A 73 20.63 -20.35 4.24
N GLN A 74 20.37 -19.35 3.39
CA GLN A 74 21.04 -19.23 2.10
C GLN A 74 22.45 -18.70 2.27
N ARG A 75 23.42 -19.38 1.64
CA ARG A 75 24.84 -19.00 1.69
C ARG A 75 25.22 -17.99 0.63
N VAL A 76 24.44 -17.89 -0.44
CA VAL A 76 24.64 -16.92 -1.51
C VAL A 76 24.17 -15.57 -0.98
N PRO A 77 25.03 -14.53 -0.90
CA PRO A 77 24.58 -13.20 -0.51
C PRO A 77 23.65 -12.62 -1.57
N VAL A 78 22.77 -11.71 -1.16
CA VAL A 78 21.97 -10.94 -2.11
C VAL A 78 22.92 -10.07 -2.93
N GLY A 79 22.78 -10.14 -4.26
CA GLY A 79 23.54 -9.33 -5.20
C GLY A 79 22.69 -8.74 -6.32
N GLU A 80 21.44 -9.20 -6.44
CA GLU A 80 20.47 -8.70 -7.41
C GLU A 80 19.16 -8.30 -6.70
N LEU A 81 18.57 -7.18 -7.13
CA LEU A 81 17.26 -6.72 -6.69
C LEU A 81 16.34 -6.56 -7.90
N LEU A 82 15.21 -7.26 -7.86
CA LEU A 82 14.05 -6.94 -8.70
C LEU A 82 13.00 -6.22 -7.86
N PHE A 83 12.46 -5.12 -8.36
CA PHE A 83 11.36 -4.40 -7.72
C PHE A 83 10.16 -4.34 -8.67
N LEU A 84 8.98 -4.72 -8.19
CA LEU A 84 7.71 -4.60 -8.91
C LEU A 84 6.80 -3.60 -8.18
N GLY A 85 6.27 -2.63 -8.92
CA GLY A 85 5.38 -1.60 -8.40
C GLY A 85 4.43 -1.04 -9.46
N ASP A 86 3.62 -0.05 -9.07
CA ASP A 86 2.63 0.60 -9.94
C ASP A 86 2.90 2.09 -10.17
N THR A 87 3.74 2.71 -9.33
CA THR A 87 4.04 4.14 -9.44
C THR A 87 5.53 4.46 -9.47
N LEU A 88 5.93 5.27 -10.46
CA LEU A 88 7.31 5.74 -10.55
C LEU A 88 7.72 6.56 -9.32
N PHE A 89 6.82 7.39 -8.80
CA PHE A 89 7.12 8.32 -7.71
C PHE A 89 7.38 7.60 -6.37
N ASN A 90 6.60 6.58 -6.02
CA ASN A 90 6.81 5.84 -4.77
C ASN A 90 7.74 4.65 -4.98
N ASP A 91 7.37 3.71 -5.85
CA ASP A 91 8.10 2.45 -6.04
C ASP A 91 9.44 2.67 -6.73
N GLY A 92 9.45 3.51 -7.77
CA GLY A 92 10.68 3.87 -8.48
C GLY A 92 11.70 4.56 -7.57
N GLN A 93 11.26 5.48 -6.71
CA GLN A 93 12.14 6.16 -5.76
C GLN A 93 12.62 5.23 -4.64
N ALA A 94 11.75 4.36 -4.10
CA ALA A 94 12.14 3.36 -3.12
C ALA A 94 13.20 2.43 -3.69
N TYR A 95 12.98 1.91 -4.91
CA TYR A 95 13.95 1.11 -5.64
C TYR A 95 15.29 1.84 -5.81
N ALA A 96 15.27 3.09 -6.30
CA ALA A 96 16.50 3.86 -6.53
C ALA A 96 17.31 4.03 -5.24
N ASN A 97 16.65 4.36 -4.14
CA ASN A 97 17.29 4.45 -2.83
C ASN A 97 17.85 3.11 -2.36
N MET A 98 17.14 1.99 -2.60
CA MET A 98 17.62 0.67 -2.22
C MET A 98 18.86 0.24 -3.02
N ILE A 99 18.91 0.56 -4.31
CA ILE A 99 20.11 0.33 -5.12
C ILE A 99 21.28 1.18 -4.61
N ASP A 100 21.06 2.46 -4.31
CA ASP A 100 22.11 3.32 -3.79
C ASP A 100 22.62 2.89 -2.40
N VAL A 101 21.73 2.41 -1.53
CA VAL A 101 22.10 1.89 -0.21
C VAL A 101 22.83 0.55 -0.29
N SER A 102 22.41 -0.35 -1.18
CA SER A 102 22.92 -1.73 -1.24
C SER A 102 24.11 -1.93 -2.18
N GLY A 103 24.22 -1.12 -3.23
CA GLY A 103 25.16 -1.35 -4.33
C GLY A 103 24.85 -2.58 -5.19
N TRP A 104 23.66 -3.17 -5.07
CA TRP A 104 23.26 -4.35 -5.84
C TRP A 104 22.96 -4.04 -7.30
N LYS A 105 23.03 -5.06 -8.15
CA LYS A 105 22.52 -4.96 -9.52
C LYS A 105 20.98 -4.92 -9.46
N GLY A 106 20.39 -3.83 -9.94
CA GLY A 106 18.96 -3.57 -9.83
C GLY A 106 18.21 -3.58 -11.15
N ALA A 107 16.94 -4.00 -11.10
CA ALA A 107 15.95 -3.65 -12.11
C ALA A 107 14.59 -3.39 -11.45
N CYS A 108 13.84 -2.43 -11.97
CA CYS A 108 12.50 -2.10 -11.50
C CYS A 108 11.49 -2.16 -12.63
N PHE A 109 10.31 -2.70 -12.36
CA PHE A 109 9.17 -2.69 -13.28
C PHE A 109 8.02 -1.93 -12.65
N ILE A 110 7.52 -0.92 -13.37
CA ILE A 110 6.36 -0.12 -13.01
C ILE A 110 5.24 -0.41 -14.01
N GLY A 111 4.19 -1.07 -13.54
CA GLY A 111 3.04 -1.49 -14.35
C GLY A 111 1.82 -0.61 -14.15
N ALA A 112 1.19 -0.20 -15.25
CA ALA A 112 -0.16 0.36 -15.21
C ALA A 112 -0.92 0.03 -16.49
N GLU A 113 -2.06 -0.63 -16.37
CA GLU A 113 -2.88 -1.00 -17.52
C GLU A 113 -3.46 0.26 -18.20
N ARG A 114 -3.16 0.45 -19.49
CA ARG A 114 -3.69 1.57 -20.30
C ARG A 114 -4.23 1.06 -21.64
N PRO A 115 -5.40 0.40 -21.65
CA PRO A 115 -5.90 -0.32 -22.82
C PRO A 115 -6.09 0.58 -24.05
N GLU A 116 -6.38 1.87 -23.82
CA GLU A 116 -6.57 2.90 -24.87
C GLU A 116 -5.26 3.36 -25.55
N GLN A 117 -4.10 2.91 -25.07
CA GLN A 117 -2.79 3.25 -25.64
C GLN A 117 -2.17 2.03 -26.32
N GLU A 118 -1.38 2.26 -27.37
CA GLU A 118 -0.57 1.20 -28.00
C GLU A 118 0.38 0.56 -26.98
N THR A 119 0.52 -0.76 -27.02
CA THR A 119 1.39 -1.50 -26.09
C THR A 119 2.81 -0.99 -26.18
N SER A 120 3.36 -0.54 -25.06
CA SER A 120 4.69 0.07 -25.02
C SER A 120 5.34 -0.04 -23.64
N THR A 121 6.67 -0.11 -23.69
CA THR A 121 7.57 0.06 -22.55
C THR A 121 8.48 1.25 -22.79
N ARG A 122 8.80 1.97 -21.71
CA ARG A 122 9.85 2.98 -21.68
C ARG A 122 10.84 2.62 -20.59
N ILE A 123 12.13 2.78 -20.89
CA ILE A 123 13.20 2.61 -19.91
C ILE A 123 13.64 4.00 -19.46
N GLU A 124 13.66 4.21 -18.15
CA GLU A 124 14.23 5.40 -17.50
C GLU A 124 15.64 5.09 -16.95
N GLU A 125 16.30 6.12 -16.41
CA GLU A 125 17.57 5.96 -15.69
C GLU A 125 17.47 4.94 -14.55
N GLY A 126 18.59 4.28 -14.22
CA GLY A 126 18.65 3.32 -13.12
C GLY A 126 17.98 1.97 -13.39
N ASN A 127 17.74 1.61 -14.66
CA ASN A 127 17.10 0.34 -15.07
C ASN A 127 15.64 0.19 -14.58
N VAL A 128 14.90 1.30 -14.63
CA VAL A 128 13.45 1.33 -14.36
C VAL A 128 12.69 1.19 -15.68
N THR A 129 11.90 0.14 -15.82
CA THR A 129 11.01 -0.09 -16.96
C THR A 129 9.59 0.29 -16.60
N ILE A 130 9.00 1.22 -17.33
CA ILE A 130 7.61 1.62 -17.21
C ILE A 130 6.84 0.96 -18.35
N ALA A 131 5.83 0.15 -18.02
CA ALA A 131 5.03 -0.58 -18.98
C ALA A 131 3.55 -0.21 -18.86
N ASN A 132 2.88 -0.12 -20.00
CA ASN A 132 1.45 0.18 -20.04
C ASN A 132 0.54 -1.06 -20.09
N ARG A 133 1.13 -2.26 -19.91
CA ARG A 133 0.49 -3.57 -19.81
C ARG A 133 1.24 -4.40 -18.76
N TRP A 134 0.50 -5.07 -17.86
CA TRP A 134 1.13 -6.00 -16.91
C TRP A 134 1.73 -7.23 -17.60
N GLY A 135 1.17 -7.65 -18.75
CA GLY A 135 1.72 -8.74 -19.56
C GLY A 135 3.17 -8.54 -20.02
N MET A 136 3.65 -7.29 -20.09
CA MET A 136 5.03 -6.99 -20.48
C MET A 136 6.07 -7.35 -19.41
N LEU A 137 5.63 -7.82 -18.23
CA LEU A 137 6.53 -8.45 -17.25
C LEU A 137 7.32 -9.60 -17.86
N ALA A 138 6.72 -10.36 -18.78
CA ALA A 138 7.40 -11.49 -19.42
C ALA A 138 8.59 -11.04 -20.27
N ASP A 139 8.37 -10.07 -21.17
CA ASP A 139 9.39 -9.50 -22.05
C ASP A 139 10.48 -8.79 -21.24
N TRP A 140 10.09 -8.14 -20.15
CA TRP A 140 11.05 -7.53 -19.22
C TRP A 140 12.01 -8.57 -18.63
N ILE A 141 11.50 -9.72 -18.19
CA ILE A 141 12.36 -10.80 -17.65
C ILE A 141 13.29 -11.36 -18.73
N VAL A 142 12.82 -11.54 -19.97
CA VAL A 142 13.68 -11.92 -21.11
C VAL A 142 14.82 -10.92 -21.28
N ALA A 143 14.51 -9.62 -21.31
CA ALA A 143 15.51 -8.56 -21.43
C ALA A 143 16.51 -8.56 -20.25
N LEU A 144 16.05 -8.80 -19.02
CA LEU A 144 16.97 -8.90 -17.86
C LEU A 144 17.92 -10.08 -17.98
N LYS A 145 17.48 -11.23 -18.51
CA LYS A 145 18.36 -12.37 -18.76
C LYS A 145 19.43 -12.06 -19.80
N GLU A 146 19.08 -11.35 -20.86
CA GLU A 146 20.04 -10.87 -21.87
C GLU A 146 21.04 -9.86 -21.28
N GLN A 147 20.61 -9.04 -20.31
CA GLN A 147 21.47 -8.15 -19.52
C GLN A 147 22.30 -8.90 -18.46
N GLY A 148 22.22 -10.22 -18.40
CA GLY A 148 23.02 -11.07 -17.52
C GLY A 148 22.54 -11.10 -16.07
N PHE A 149 21.25 -10.86 -15.79
CA PHE A 149 20.67 -11.20 -14.49
C PHE A 149 20.62 -12.72 -14.30
N LYS A 150 20.97 -13.19 -13.11
CA LYS A 150 20.98 -14.61 -12.78
C LYS A 150 19.57 -15.11 -12.49
N LEU A 151 18.81 -14.35 -11.71
CA LEU A 151 17.47 -14.71 -11.23
C LEU A 151 17.52 -16.05 -10.49
N ASP A 152 18.34 -16.10 -9.45
CA ASP A 152 18.61 -17.30 -8.64
C ASP A 152 18.57 -16.99 -7.13
N ALA A 153 19.12 -17.87 -6.30
CA ALA A 153 19.15 -17.69 -4.85
C ALA A 153 19.84 -16.40 -4.37
N GLY A 154 20.66 -15.74 -5.19
CA GLY A 154 21.26 -14.44 -4.90
C GLY A 154 20.38 -13.23 -5.29
N THR A 155 19.17 -13.48 -5.80
CA THR A 155 18.22 -12.45 -6.21
C THR A 155 17.13 -12.27 -5.15
N MET A 156 16.97 -11.02 -4.70
CA MET A 156 15.83 -10.58 -3.92
C MET A 156 14.78 -9.95 -4.83
N VAL A 157 13.53 -10.36 -4.67
CA VAL A 157 12.38 -9.82 -5.39
C VAL A 157 11.50 -9.08 -4.39
N ILE A 158 11.30 -7.79 -4.61
CA ILE A 158 10.39 -6.97 -3.83
C ILE A 158 9.16 -6.67 -4.67
N ILE A 159 7.99 -6.96 -4.10
CA ILE A 159 6.71 -6.78 -4.77
C ILE A 159 5.86 -5.87 -3.91
N ASP A 160 5.48 -4.71 -4.44
CA ASP A 160 4.45 -3.89 -3.80
C ASP A 160 3.09 -4.63 -3.79
N ILE A 161 2.31 -4.45 -2.72
CA ILE A 161 1.03 -5.16 -2.60
C ILE A 161 -0.09 -4.39 -3.29
N ASP A 162 -0.36 -3.16 -2.85
CA ASP A 162 -1.57 -2.44 -3.23
C ASP A 162 -1.42 -1.87 -4.66
N LYS A 163 -2.37 -2.20 -5.54
CA LYS A 163 -2.35 -1.81 -6.96
C LYS A 163 -1.24 -2.47 -7.79
N THR A 164 -0.47 -3.38 -7.20
CA THR A 164 0.56 -4.18 -7.87
C THR A 164 0.24 -5.67 -7.79
N ALA A 165 0.49 -6.33 -6.64
CA ALA A 165 0.14 -7.75 -6.47
C ALA A 165 -1.37 -7.97 -6.29
N LEU A 166 -2.05 -7.02 -5.64
CA LEU A 166 -3.50 -6.97 -5.49
C LEU A 166 -4.06 -5.77 -6.25
N GLY A 167 -5.10 -5.99 -7.04
CA GLY A 167 -5.85 -4.94 -7.71
C GLY A 167 -5.03 -4.13 -8.71
N ALA A 168 -4.39 -4.79 -9.68
CA ALA A 168 -3.52 -4.19 -10.70
C ALA A 168 -3.95 -2.78 -11.14
N LYS A 169 -3.01 -1.83 -11.08
CA LYS A 169 -3.22 -0.43 -11.46
C LYS A 169 -3.76 -0.31 -12.89
N GLY A 170 -4.85 0.45 -13.05
CA GLY A 170 -5.52 0.67 -14.33
C GLY A 170 -6.44 -0.48 -14.76
N ARG A 171 -6.47 -1.60 -14.01
CA ARG A 171 -7.29 -2.78 -14.29
C ARG A 171 -8.34 -3.02 -13.18
N ASN A 172 -7.91 -3.10 -11.93
CA ASN A 172 -8.74 -3.49 -10.79
C ASN A 172 -8.52 -2.62 -9.53
N ASP A 173 -7.69 -1.57 -9.62
CA ASP A 173 -7.33 -0.72 -8.47
C ASP A 173 -8.50 0.08 -7.89
N LYS A 174 -9.54 0.33 -8.70
CA LYS A 174 -10.75 1.03 -8.24
C LYS A 174 -11.48 0.29 -7.13
N VAL A 175 -11.41 -1.04 -7.09
CA VAL A 175 -12.07 -1.82 -6.01
C VAL A 175 -11.38 -1.59 -4.67
N ILE A 176 -10.04 -1.46 -4.67
CA ILE A 176 -9.25 -1.08 -3.48
C ILE A 176 -9.68 0.31 -2.98
N ASP A 177 -9.80 1.29 -3.89
CA ASP A 177 -10.20 2.65 -3.52
C ASP A 177 -11.64 2.69 -2.98
N ARG A 178 -12.57 1.92 -3.56
CA ARG A 178 -13.94 1.77 -3.01
C ARG A 178 -13.95 1.11 -1.63
N ALA A 179 -13.15 0.07 -1.41
CA ALA A 179 -13.06 -0.58 -0.10
C ALA A 179 -12.55 0.39 0.98
N ARG A 180 -11.58 1.25 0.62
CA ARG A 180 -11.10 2.32 1.51
C ARG A 180 -12.20 3.32 1.85
N LEU A 181 -12.90 3.85 0.83
CA LEU A 181 -14.01 4.78 1.04
C LEU A 181 -15.14 4.15 1.90
N ALA A 182 -15.47 2.88 1.67
CA ALA A 182 -16.44 2.16 2.50
C ALA A 182 -16.00 2.08 3.98
N GLY A 183 -14.71 1.85 4.24
CA GLY A 183 -14.14 1.88 5.58
C GLY A 183 -14.23 3.26 6.25
N ILE A 184 -14.05 4.33 5.47
CA ILE A 184 -14.26 5.71 5.91
C ILE A 184 -15.73 5.91 6.30
N TYR A 185 -16.67 5.59 5.41
CA TYR A 185 -18.11 5.81 5.65
C TYR A 185 -18.60 5.08 6.89
N ARG A 186 -18.23 3.80 7.08
CA ARG A 186 -18.53 3.06 8.30
C ARG A 186 -17.98 3.71 9.56
N THR A 187 -16.82 4.36 9.45
CA THR A 187 -16.23 5.09 10.57
C THR A 187 -17.01 6.35 10.86
N MET A 188 -17.41 7.10 9.82
CA MET A 188 -18.23 8.31 9.97
C MET A 188 -19.60 8.00 10.56
N ASP A 189 -20.32 7.02 10.02
CA ASP A 189 -21.61 6.54 10.54
C ASP A 189 -21.51 6.18 12.03
N ALA A 190 -20.45 5.49 12.42
CA ALA A 190 -20.27 5.04 13.81
C ALA A 190 -19.81 6.15 14.78
N VAL A 191 -19.46 7.34 14.28
CA VAL A 191 -19.04 8.50 15.09
C VAL A 191 -20.09 9.60 15.10
N LEU A 192 -20.68 9.89 13.94
CA LEU A 192 -21.62 10.98 13.70
C LEU A 192 -23.08 10.51 13.66
N GLY A 193 -23.34 9.23 13.39
CA GLY A 193 -24.69 8.68 13.33
C GLY A 193 -25.54 9.37 12.27
N SER A 194 -26.75 9.80 12.64
CA SER A 194 -27.67 10.52 11.75
C SER A 194 -27.16 11.87 11.26
N ASP A 195 -26.12 12.41 11.90
CA ASP A 195 -25.55 13.70 11.53
C ASP A 195 -24.50 13.56 10.41
N PHE A 196 -24.18 12.34 9.97
CA PHE A 196 -23.28 12.13 8.84
C PHE A 196 -23.95 12.52 7.51
N ASP A 197 -23.40 13.54 6.87
CA ASP A 197 -23.74 13.95 5.51
C ASP A 197 -22.67 13.45 4.53
N GLN A 198 -22.96 12.31 3.88
CA GLN A 198 -22.04 11.67 2.95
C GLN A 198 -21.75 12.55 1.71
N ALA A 199 -22.74 13.28 1.20
CA ALA A 199 -22.54 14.11 0.01
C ALA A 199 -21.57 15.26 0.30
N VAL A 200 -21.75 15.93 1.44
CA VAL A 200 -20.82 16.98 1.91
C VAL A 200 -19.44 16.39 2.20
N PHE A 201 -19.36 15.19 2.77
CA PHE A 201 -18.09 14.51 2.98
C PHE A 201 -17.34 14.29 1.67
N GLU A 202 -18.01 13.74 0.66
CA GLU A 202 -17.40 13.46 -0.65
C GLU A 202 -16.94 14.74 -1.35
N GLU A 203 -17.71 15.82 -1.27
CA GLU A 203 -17.32 17.14 -1.78
C GLU A 203 -16.02 17.63 -1.11
N HIS A 204 -15.98 17.64 0.22
CA HIS A 204 -14.80 18.08 0.97
C HIS A 204 -13.59 17.17 0.72
N TYR A 205 -13.80 15.85 0.66
CA TYR A 205 -12.74 14.88 0.41
C TYR A 205 -12.12 15.09 -0.96
N ASN A 206 -12.94 15.24 -2.01
CA ASN A 206 -12.46 15.47 -3.37
C ASN A 206 -11.72 16.81 -3.53
N GLU A 207 -12.14 17.83 -2.79
CA GLU A 207 -11.46 19.12 -2.76
C GLU A 207 -10.10 19.02 -2.05
N LEU A 208 -10.09 18.50 -0.82
CA LEU A 208 -8.90 18.47 0.05
C LEU A 208 -7.86 17.42 -0.36
N ASN A 209 -8.21 16.46 -1.23
CA ASN A 209 -7.27 15.50 -1.82
C ASN A 209 -6.41 16.10 -2.95
N ARG A 210 -6.56 17.39 -3.28
CA ARG A 210 -5.78 18.05 -4.32
C ARG A 210 -4.39 18.45 -3.82
N ALA A 211 -3.41 18.43 -4.71
CA ALA A 211 -2.00 18.75 -4.42
C ALA A 211 -1.78 20.06 -3.64
N ARG A 212 -2.61 21.09 -3.87
CA ARG A 212 -2.49 22.37 -3.16
C ARG A 212 -2.66 22.26 -1.65
N TYR A 213 -3.33 21.20 -1.16
CA TYR A 213 -3.55 20.96 0.26
C TYR A 213 -2.56 19.97 0.86
N HIS A 214 -1.60 19.44 0.09
CA HIS A 214 -0.65 18.44 0.59
C HIS A 214 0.27 18.96 1.69
N GLN A 215 0.41 20.28 1.87
CA GLN A 215 1.10 20.82 3.04
C GLN A 215 0.36 20.47 4.34
N LEU A 216 -0.96 20.62 4.34
CA LEU A 216 -1.85 20.27 5.45
C LEU A 216 -2.09 18.75 5.55
N THR A 217 -2.47 18.12 4.44
CA THR A 217 -2.89 16.70 4.44
C THR A 217 -1.71 15.74 4.37
N ALA A 218 -0.52 16.21 4.01
CA ALA A 218 0.70 15.43 3.86
C ALA A 218 0.58 14.24 2.89
N ASP A 219 -0.39 14.30 1.96
CA ASP A 219 -0.86 13.20 1.10
C ASP A 219 -1.22 11.94 1.93
N ASN A 220 -1.81 12.16 3.12
CA ASN A 220 -2.13 11.13 4.09
C ASN A 220 -3.64 10.97 4.25
N GLN A 221 -4.13 9.77 3.95
CA GLN A 221 -5.55 9.46 3.98
C GLN A 221 -6.14 9.46 5.41
N ASP A 222 -5.34 9.22 6.45
CA ASP A 222 -5.79 9.39 7.83
C ASP A 222 -6.11 10.86 8.12
N TYR A 223 -5.23 11.76 7.68
CA TYR A 223 -5.36 13.19 7.91
C TYR A 223 -6.57 13.72 7.16
N LEU A 224 -6.68 13.36 5.88
CA LEU A 224 -7.82 13.74 5.03
C LEU A 224 -9.15 13.23 5.60
N ALA A 225 -9.26 11.94 5.93
CA ALA A 225 -10.49 11.38 6.50
C ALA A 225 -10.88 12.05 7.82
N TYR A 226 -9.90 12.34 8.68
CA TYR A 226 -10.12 13.02 9.95
C TYR A 226 -10.58 14.48 9.75
N ILE A 227 -9.92 15.24 8.87
CA ILE A 227 -10.32 16.61 8.53
C ILE A 227 -11.76 16.62 8.03
N CYS A 228 -12.09 15.76 7.06
CA CYS A 228 -13.44 15.68 6.50
C CYS A 228 -14.49 15.29 7.55
N MET A 229 -14.17 14.39 8.49
CA MET A 229 -15.04 14.05 9.63
C MET A 229 -15.36 15.29 10.46
N VAL A 230 -14.34 16.07 10.83
CA VAL A 230 -14.51 17.28 11.64
C VAL A 230 -15.35 18.32 10.90
N LEU A 231 -15.09 18.54 9.61
CA LEU A 231 -15.89 19.46 8.80
C LEU A 231 -17.37 19.04 8.73
N ASN A 232 -17.64 17.73 8.72
CA ASN A 232 -19.00 17.20 8.70
C ASN A 232 -19.79 17.53 9.99
N THR A 233 -19.10 17.74 11.13
CA THR A 233 -19.72 18.13 12.40
C THR A 233 -20.17 19.60 12.44
N ARG A 234 -19.78 20.42 11.44
CA ARG A 234 -20.07 21.85 11.33
C ARG A 234 -19.58 22.71 12.50
N ILE A 235 -18.67 22.21 13.34
CA ILE A 235 -17.97 23.04 14.34
C ILE A 235 -17.00 24.05 13.70
N MET A 236 -16.66 23.78 12.44
CA MET A 236 -15.93 24.64 11.50
C MET A 236 -16.36 24.30 10.07
N SER A 237 -16.18 25.24 9.13
CA SER A 237 -16.54 25.07 7.72
C SER A 237 -15.31 24.84 6.82
N LEU A 238 -15.54 24.32 5.61
CA LEU A 238 -14.48 24.16 4.61
C LEU A 238 -13.90 25.53 4.21
N GLU A 239 -14.75 26.54 4.07
CA GLU A 239 -14.34 27.90 3.71
C GLU A 239 -13.43 28.51 4.78
N GLU A 240 -13.74 28.31 6.06
CA GLU A 240 -12.85 28.71 7.16
C GLU A 240 -11.49 28.02 7.01
N LEU A 241 -11.46 26.70 6.83
CA LEU A 241 -10.20 25.96 6.66
C LEU A 241 -9.39 26.43 5.44
N VAL A 242 -10.05 26.63 4.30
CA VAL A 242 -9.38 27.11 3.08
C VAL A 242 -8.80 28.50 3.29
N SER A 243 -9.52 29.40 3.98
CA SER A 243 -9.00 30.72 4.32
C SER A 243 -7.75 30.65 5.21
N GLU A 244 -7.70 29.74 6.17
CA GLU A 244 -6.52 29.57 7.03
C GLU A 244 -5.32 29.00 6.23
N VAL A 245 -5.56 28.08 5.29
CA VAL A 245 -4.52 27.56 4.39
C VAL A 245 -4.01 28.66 3.46
N ASP A 246 -4.91 29.42 2.81
CA ASP A 246 -4.55 30.47 1.85
C ASP A 246 -3.82 31.64 2.53
N SER A 247 -4.08 31.89 3.82
CA SER A 247 -3.38 32.89 4.63
C SER A 247 -2.09 32.38 5.28
N ALA A 248 -1.70 31.13 5.03
CA ALA A 248 -0.55 30.45 5.66
C ALA A 248 -0.61 30.44 7.20
N SER A 249 -1.82 30.46 7.78
CA SER A 249 -2.06 30.29 9.22
C SER A 249 -2.31 28.84 9.61
N MET A 250 -2.57 27.97 8.61
CA MET A 250 -2.71 26.52 8.74
C MET A 250 -1.71 25.81 7.84
N GLU A 251 -0.52 25.54 8.36
CA GLU A 251 0.59 24.96 7.59
C GLU A 251 0.65 23.43 7.67
N ASP A 252 0.09 22.82 8.72
CA ASP A 252 0.25 21.38 8.97
C ASP A 252 -0.94 20.77 9.72
N PHE A 253 -0.96 19.43 9.76
CA PHE A 253 -2.02 18.67 10.42
C PHE A 253 -2.05 18.84 11.95
N GLU A 254 -0.92 19.12 12.59
CA GLU A 254 -0.88 19.32 14.05
C GLU A 254 -1.55 20.65 14.44
N GLN A 255 -1.36 21.70 13.64
CA GLN A 255 -2.06 22.97 13.76
C GLN A 255 -3.57 22.77 13.62
N PHE A 256 -3.99 21.96 12.63
CA PHE A 256 -5.40 21.64 12.45
C PHE A 256 -5.96 20.95 13.69
N ILE A 257 -5.28 19.93 14.20
CA ILE A 257 -5.70 19.23 15.43
C ILE A 257 -5.84 20.18 16.63
N ARG A 258 -4.88 21.09 16.84
CA ARG A 258 -4.95 22.09 17.93
C ARG A 258 -6.14 23.03 17.75
N TRP A 259 -6.49 23.37 16.52
CA TRP A 259 -7.66 24.17 16.21
C TRP A 259 -8.96 23.42 16.53
N VAL A 260 -9.04 22.14 16.20
CA VAL A 260 -10.17 21.27 16.57
C VAL A 260 -10.33 21.17 18.08
N ASP A 261 -9.25 20.95 18.83
CA ASP A 261 -9.27 20.86 20.30
C ASP A 261 -9.87 22.12 20.92
N SER A 262 -9.44 23.29 20.44
CA SER A 262 -9.96 24.59 20.88
C SER A 262 -11.46 24.74 20.59
N ARG A 263 -11.94 24.29 19.42
CA ARG A 263 -13.37 24.34 19.04
C ARG A 263 -14.21 23.36 19.87
N LEU A 264 -13.68 22.18 20.19
CA LEU A 264 -14.38 21.18 21.02
C LEU A 264 -14.49 21.59 22.50
N MET A 265 -13.54 22.39 23.01
CA MET A 265 -13.62 22.94 24.37
C MET A 265 -14.76 23.93 24.55
N ILE A 266 -15.05 24.74 23.53
CA ILE A 266 -16.13 25.75 23.58
C ILE A 266 -17.48 25.22 23.08
N ASN A 267 -17.53 23.99 22.55
CA ASN A 267 -18.74 23.37 22.02
C ASN A 267 -19.13 22.11 22.84
N PRO A 268 -19.77 22.27 24.02
CA PRO A 268 -20.10 21.15 24.90
C PRO A 268 -21.12 20.17 24.30
N SER A 269 -21.87 20.57 23.27
CA SER A 269 -22.81 19.71 22.53
C SER A 269 -22.13 18.70 21.60
N ALA A 270 -20.82 18.81 21.35
CA ALA A 270 -20.09 17.80 20.58
C ALA A 270 -20.21 16.41 21.22
N SER A 271 -20.52 15.40 20.40
CA SER A 271 -20.77 14.04 20.86
C SER A 271 -19.56 13.44 21.58
N ILE A 272 -19.83 12.55 22.55
CA ILE A 272 -18.77 11.81 23.27
C ILE A 272 -17.93 11.00 22.27
N ALA A 273 -18.57 10.37 21.29
CA ALA A 273 -17.88 9.59 20.26
C ALA A 273 -16.87 10.43 19.45
N LEU A 274 -17.21 11.68 19.09
CA LEU A 274 -16.28 12.59 18.41
C LEU A 274 -15.09 12.94 19.31
N ARG A 275 -15.34 13.22 20.60
CA ARG A 275 -14.28 13.52 21.57
C ARG A 275 -13.31 12.36 21.76
N GLU A 276 -13.82 11.13 21.89
CA GLU A 276 -12.99 9.92 22.01
C GLU A 276 -12.11 9.70 20.77
N VAL A 277 -12.66 9.91 19.56
CA VAL A 277 -11.88 9.82 18.32
C VAL A 277 -10.82 10.91 18.26
N HIS A 278 -11.17 12.15 18.61
CA HIS A 278 -10.23 13.27 18.65
C HIS A 278 -9.06 13.00 19.60
N GLU A 279 -9.35 12.55 20.82
CA GLU A 279 -8.34 12.19 21.82
C GLU A 279 -7.40 11.08 21.33
N ALA A 280 -7.95 10.04 20.69
CA ALA A 280 -7.15 8.95 20.13
C ALA A 280 -6.25 9.40 18.97
N VAL A 281 -6.73 10.29 18.10
CA VAL A 281 -5.94 10.86 17.00
C VAL A 281 -4.83 11.75 17.55
N ILE A 282 -5.12 12.64 18.52
CA ILE A 282 -4.11 13.46 19.20
C ILE A 282 -3.02 12.60 19.81
N ALA A 283 -3.39 11.56 20.56
CA ALA A 283 -2.44 10.69 21.23
C ALA A 283 -1.51 10.00 20.22
N SER A 284 -2.06 9.56 19.08
CA SER A 284 -1.29 8.92 18.01
C SER A 284 -0.32 9.89 17.33
N VAL A 285 -0.77 11.10 17.00
CA VAL A 285 0.08 12.15 16.41
C VAL A 285 1.21 12.54 17.35
N ARG A 286 0.93 12.73 18.65
CA ARG A 286 1.96 13.04 19.66
C ARG A 286 3.03 11.96 19.79
N ASN A 287 2.70 10.71 19.49
CA ASN A 287 3.63 9.58 19.48
C ASN A 287 4.37 9.42 18.14
N GLY A 288 4.16 10.30 17.17
CA GLY A 288 4.77 10.23 15.85
C GLY A 288 4.20 9.12 14.96
N ASP A 289 2.99 8.64 15.22
CA ASP A 289 2.35 7.63 14.38
C ASP A 289 1.97 8.24 13.02
N PRO A 290 2.49 7.71 11.89
CA PRO A 290 2.19 8.25 10.56
C PRO A 290 0.74 7.98 10.11
N THR A 291 -0.03 7.16 10.83
CA THR A 291 -1.39 6.75 10.47
C THR A 291 -2.32 6.82 11.69
N PRO A 292 -2.62 8.04 12.18
CA PRO A 292 -3.21 8.23 13.51
C PRO A 292 -4.69 7.86 13.62
N PHE A 293 -5.42 7.68 12.51
CA PHE A 293 -6.85 7.41 12.52
C PHE A 293 -7.15 5.90 12.54
N LYS A 294 -6.70 5.23 13.61
CA LYS A 294 -6.73 3.77 13.75
C LYS A 294 -8.12 3.14 13.60
N ARG A 295 -9.18 3.82 14.02
CA ARG A 295 -10.56 3.33 13.89
C ARG A 295 -10.95 3.19 12.41
N PHE A 296 -10.60 4.19 11.59
CA PHE A 296 -10.77 4.13 10.14
C PHE A 296 -9.98 2.98 9.54
N ARG A 297 -8.69 2.84 9.86
CA ARG A 297 -7.86 1.77 9.28
C ARG A 297 -8.39 0.36 9.55
N ARG A 298 -8.94 0.11 10.74
CA ARG A 298 -9.61 -1.16 11.06
C ARG A 298 -10.85 -1.41 10.21
N GLN A 299 -11.63 -0.37 9.90
CA GLN A 299 -12.78 -0.49 9.01
C GLN A 299 -12.36 -0.66 7.55
N GLU A 300 -11.30 0.02 7.11
CA GLU A 300 -10.68 -0.20 5.80
C GLU A 300 -10.26 -1.67 5.65
N PHE A 301 -9.62 -2.27 6.67
CA PHE A 301 -9.26 -3.68 6.64
C PHE A 301 -10.48 -4.58 6.43
N ILE A 302 -11.53 -4.40 7.24
CA ILE A 302 -12.76 -5.21 7.12
C ILE A 302 -13.38 -5.05 5.74
N SER A 303 -13.55 -3.81 5.27
CA SER A 303 -14.09 -3.55 3.93
C SER A 303 -13.21 -4.09 2.82
N THR A 304 -11.88 -4.09 2.98
CA THR A 304 -10.96 -4.74 2.03
C THR A 304 -11.23 -6.24 1.98
N MET A 305 -11.32 -6.90 3.13
CA MET A 305 -11.56 -8.34 3.23
C MET A 305 -12.93 -8.76 2.67
N GLU A 306 -13.96 -7.93 2.82
CA GLU A 306 -15.29 -8.16 2.21
C GLU A 306 -15.29 -8.09 0.68
N HIS A 307 -14.26 -7.48 0.07
CA HIS A 307 -14.07 -7.44 -1.37
C HIS A 307 -13.05 -8.48 -1.85
N MET A 308 -12.57 -9.39 -1.00
CA MET A 308 -11.65 -10.45 -1.39
C MET A 308 -12.35 -11.80 -1.41
N GLY A 309 -12.30 -12.49 -2.56
CA GLY A 309 -12.95 -13.78 -2.74
C GLY A 309 -14.47 -13.78 -2.55
N ASN A 310 -15.12 -12.62 -2.69
CA ASN A 310 -16.56 -12.44 -2.45
C ASN A 310 -17.44 -12.90 -3.61
N MET A 311 -16.89 -13.01 -4.82
CA MET A 311 -17.62 -13.46 -6.00
C MET A 311 -17.59 -15.00 -6.11
N PRO A 312 -18.57 -15.63 -6.78
CA PRO A 312 -18.53 -17.07 -7.06
C PRO A 312 -17.50 -17.43 -8.13
N ASP A 313 -17.00 -18.67 -8.13
CA ASP A 313 -16.02 -19.15 -9.14
C ASP A 313 -16.55 -19.12 -10.58
N SER A 314 -17.87 -19.08 -10.74
CA SER A 314 -18.54 -18.95 -12.04
C SER A 314 -18.65 -17.51 -12.55
N ALA A 315 -18.19 -16.51 -11.77
CA ALA A 315 -18.23 -15.11 -12.17
C ALA A 315 -17.37 -14.88 -13.42
N THR A 316 -17.84 -14.01 -14.29
CA THR A 316 -17.08 -13.56 -15.46
C THR A 316 -15.89 -12.69 -15.04
N VAL A 317 -14.88 -12.60 -15.89
CA VAL A 317 -13.72 -11.74 -15.66
C VAL A 317 -14.12 -10.28 -15.45
N THR A 318 -15.11 -9.78 -16.20
CA THR A 318 -15.62 -8.41 -16.02
C THR A 318 -16.24 -8.22 -14.64
N GLU A 319 -17.10 -9.15 -14.20
CA GLU A 319 -17.72 -9.08 -12.86
C GLU A 319 -16.67 -9.12 -11.75
N LEU A 320 -15.65 -9.97 -11.88
CA LEU A 320 -14.53 -10.04 -10.94
C LEU A 320 -13.77 -8.72 -10.87
N LEU A 321 -13.35 -8.18 -12.03
CA LEU A 321 -12.59 -6.91 -12.09
C LEU A 321 -13.41 -5.70 -11.59
N GLU A 322 -14.73 -5.77 -11.68
CA GLU A 322 -15.63 -4.71 -11.22
C GLU A 322 -15.98 -4.80 -9.74
N ASN A 323 -15.92 -5.97 -9.09
CA ASN A 323 -16.52 -6.19 -7.77
C ASN A 323 -15.60 -6.85 -6.73
N GLU A 324 -14.51 -7.49 -7.15
CA GLU A 324 -13.57 -8.18 -6.28
C GLU A 324 -12.17 -7.55 -6.38
N ILE A 325 -11.42 -7.52 -5.29
CA ILE A 325 -9.98 -7.24 -5.28
C ILE A 325 -9.28 -8.54 -5.67
N THR A 326 -8.83 -8.59 -6.92
CA THR A 326 -8.19 -9.76 -7.51
C THR A 326 -6.67 -9.68 -7.36
N ILE A 327 -6.00 -10.84 -7.36
CA ILE A 327 -4.55 -10.93 -7.55
C ILE A 327 -4.22 -10.70 -9.02
N THR A 328 -3.20 -9.89 -9.28
CA THR A 328 -2.65 -9.66 -10.62
C THR A 328 -1.94 -10.93 -11.09
N GLU A 329 -2.53 -11.65 -12.05
CA GLU A 329 -2.02 -12.98 -12.46
C GLU A 329 -0.58 -12.92 -12.97
N GLU A 330 -0.21 -11.89 -13.73
CA GLU A 330 1.14 -11.76 -14.27
C GLU A 330 2.21 -11.67 -13.16
N VAL A 331 1.90 -10.91 -12.09
CA VAL A 331 2.78 -10.80 -10.91
C VAL A 331 2.85 -12.13 -10.18
N TYR A 332 1.71 -12.81 -10.00
CA TYR A 332 1.65 -14.11 -9.34
C TYR A 332 2.48 -15.17 -10.09
N GLN A 333 2.32 -15.29 -11.40
CA GLN A 333 3.04 -16.27 -12.22
C GLN A 333 4.55 -16.00 -12.20
N LEU A 334 4.96 -14.73 -12.31
CA LEU A 334 6.37 -14.36 -12.19
C LEU A 334 6.93 -14.68 -10.81
N ALA A 335 6.20 -14.35 -9.74
CA ALA A 335 6.62 -14.63 -8.37
C ALA A 335 6.82 -16.13 -8.15
N MET A 336 5.88 -16.97 -8.60
CA MET A 336 6.01 -18.43 -8.50
C MET A 336 7.22 -18.95 -9.29
N TRP A 337 7.42 -18.47 -10.53
CA TRP A 337 8.58 -18.86 -11.34
C TRP A 337 9.91 -18.46 -10.70
N LEU A 338 10.01 -17.26 -10.11
CA LEU A 338 11.21 -16.81 -9.39
C LEU A 338 11.42 -17.61 -8.10
N LYS A 339 10.34 -17.96 -7.38
CA LYS A 339 10.41 -18.79 -6.17
C LYS A 339 10.98 -20.17 -6.46
N GLU A 340 10.55 -20.82 -7.55
CA GLU A 340 11.08 -22.12 -7.99
C GLU A 340 12.58 -22.08 -8.30
N ARG A 341 13.09 -20.91 -8.70
CA ARG A 341 14.53 -20.67 -8.97
C ARG A 341 15.33 -20.29 -7.72
N GLY A 342 14.69 -20.28 -6.55
CA GLY A 342 15.33 -20.01 -5.27
C GLY A 342 15.42 -18.53 -4.89
N CYS A 343 14.85 -17.61 -5.68
CA CYS A 343 14.77 -16.20 -5.30
C CYS A 343 14.01 -16.04 -3.97
N ALA A 344 14.39 -15.06 -3.15
CA ALA A 344 13.54 -14.62 -2.05
C ALA A 344 12.51 -13.62 -2.56
N ILE A 345 11.29 -13.67 -2.01
CA ILE A 345 10.21 -12.75 -2.36
C ILE A 345 9.71 -12.07 -1.11
N LEU A 346 9.88 -10.75 -1.05
CA LEU A 346 9.42 -9.87 0.02
C LEU A 346 8.29 -9.00 -0.52
N CYS A 347 7.11 -9.05 0.12
CA CYS A 347 6.04 -8.11 -0.16
C CYS A 347 6.14 -6.88 0.74
N LEU A 348 6.09 -5.69 0.14
CA LEU A 348 6.05 -4.41 0.86
C LEU A 348 4.73 -3.69 0.59
N SER A 349 4.27 -2.89 1.55
CA SER A 349 3.16 -1.97 1.32
C SER A 349 3.21 -0.78 2.27
N ASP A 350 2.78 0.39 1.78
CA ASP A 350 2.54 1.59 2.59
C ASP A 350 1.20 1.55 3.35
N LYS A 351 0.41 0.48 3.19
CA LYS A 351 -0.80 0.28 3.97
C LYS A 351 -0.44 0.01 5.44
N PRO A 352 -1.05 0.72 6.41
CA PRO A 352 -0.78 0.49 7.82
C PRO A 352 -1.20 -0.88 8.32
N ASP A 353 -0.55 -1.35 9.39
CA ASP A 353 -0.85 -2.66 10.00
C ASP A 353 -2.33 -2.82 10.32
N GLU A 354 -2.97 -1.77 10.84
CA GLU A 354 -4.38 -1.79 11.21
C GLU A 354 -5.32 -1.93 10.02
N ALA A 355 -4.85 -1.58 8.81
CA ALA A 355 -5.58 -1.76 7.56
C ALA A 355 -5.22 -3.08 6.85
N SER A 356 -4.28 -3.85 7.39
CA SER A 356 -3.76 -5.07 6.74
C SER A 356 -3.88 -6.33 7.61
N ARG A 357 -4.17 -6.18 8.90
CA ARG A 357 -4.16 -7.28 9.87
C ARG A 357 -5.43 -7.29 10.73
N PRO A 358 -5.90 -8.49 11.13
CA PRO A 358 -7.03 -8.60 12.03
C PRO A 358 -6.71 -7.97 13.39
N HIS A 359 -7.68 -7.22 13.91
CA HIS A 359 -7.61 -6.71 15.27
C HIS A 359 -8.29 -7.72 16.20
N ALA A 360 -7.58 -8.17 17.23
CA ALA A 360 -7.99 -9.28 18.11
C ALA A 360 -9.38 -9.15 18.75
N ARG A 361 -9.94 -7.92 18.85
CA ARG A 361 -11.29 -7.67 19.38
C ARG A 361 -12.34 -7.27 18.35
N VAL A 362 -11.92 -6.83 17.16
CA VAL A 362 -12.83 -6.21 16.17
C VAL A 362 -13.06 -7.13 14.99
N SER A 363 -12.02 -7.86 14.58
CA SER A 363 -12.06 -8.80 13.46
C SER A 363 -11.28 -10.08 13.76
N PRO A 364 -11.54 -10.77 14.89
CA PRO A 364 -10.77 -11.94 15.31
C PRO A 364 -10.85 -13.11 14.33
N ASP A 365 -11.94 -13.19 13.56
CA ASP A 365 -12.20 -14.29 12.62
C ASP A 365 -11.60 -14.06 11.22
N LEU A 366 -11.03 -12.88 10.97
CA LEU A 366 -10.37 -12.55 9.71
C LEU A 366 -8.88 -12.93 9.73
N VAL A 367 -8.34 -13.20 8.54
CA VAL A 367 -6.91 -13.45 8.34
C VAL A 367 -6.18 -12.19 7.89
N PRO A 368 -4.85 -12.07 8.12
CA PRO A 368 -4.06 -11.00 7.52
C PRO A 368 -4.22 -10.96 5.99
N LEU A 369 -4.10 -9.76 5.41
CA LEU A 369 -4.40 -9.49 4.00
C LEU A 369 -3.66 -10.44 3.03
N HIS A 370 -2.39 -10.74 3.29
CA HIS A 370 -1.59 -11.60 2.42
C HIS A 370 -2.03 -13.07 2.41
N ARG A 371 -2.81 -13.49 3.40
CA ARG A 371 -3.40 -14.84 3.54
C ARG A 371 -4.86 -14.89 3.08
N ALA A 372 -5.45 -13.76 2.71
CA ALA A 372 -6.79 -13.72 2.16
C ALA A 372 -6.82 -14.40 0.78
N VAL A 373 -7.75 -15.33 0.59
CA VAL A 373 -7.94 -16.04 -0.66
C VAL A 373 -8.84 -15.24 -1.59
N THR A 374 -8.40 -14.97 -2.81
CA THR A 374 -9.14 -14.19 -3.81
C THR A 374 -8.86 -14.69 -5.22
N HIS A 375 -9.67 -14.30 -6.21
CA HIS A 375 -9.45 -14.69 -7.60
C HIS A 375 -8.19 -14.08 -8.19
N ARG A 376 -7.54 -14.82 -9.10
CA ARG A 376 -6.42 -14.33 -9.90
C ARG A 376 -6.90 -14.03 -11.32
N VAL A 377 -6.65 -12.81 -11.79
CA VAL A 377 -7.11 -12.34 -13.09
C VAL A 377 -5.99 -11.64 -13.86
N GLY A 378 -5.81 -12.01 -15.13
CA GLY A 378 -4.84 -11.37 -16.01
C GLY A 378 -4.55 -12.16 -17.27
N THR A 379 -3.35 -12.00 -17.81
CA THR A 379 -2.84 -12.71 -19.00
C THR A 379 -1.88 -13.83 -18.60
N ASP A 380 -1.86 -14.93 -19.35
CA ASP A 380 -0.89 -16.01 -19.14
C ASP A 380 0.49 -15.60 -19.68
N ILE A 381 1.46 -15.44 -18.79
CA ILE A 381 2.87 -15.18 -19.12
C ILE A 381 3.76 -16.42 -18.97
N ARG A 382 3.24 -17.54 -18.43
CA ARG A 382 4.01 -18.79 -18.25
C ARG A 382 4.66 -19.30 -19.55
N PRO A 383 4.02 -19.25 -20.73
CA PRO A 383 4.66 -19.73 -21.96
C PRO A 383 5.98 -19.03 -22.28
N VAL A 384 6.06 -17.71 -22.01
CA VAL A 384 7.29 -16.93 -22.21
C VAL A 384 8.30 -17.27 -21.12
N LEU A 385 7.88 -17.31 -19.84
CA LEU A 385 8.77 -17.64 -18.73
C LEU A 385 9.37 -19.06 -18.84
N ALA A 386 8.63 -20.02 -19.40
CA ALA A 386 9.11 -21.39 -19.63
C ALA A 386 10.17 -21.49 -20.74
N SER A 387 10.35 -20.44 -21.56
CA SER A 387 11.37 -20.38 -22.60
C SER A 387 12.73 -19.83 -22.13
N ILE A 388 12.80 -19.41 -20.86
CA ILE A 388 13.96 -18.80 -20.19
C ILE A 388 14.67 -19.83 -19.31
#